data_AF-A0A5Q1L2Z8-F1
#
_entry.id   AF-A0A5Q1L2Z8-F1
#
_cell.length_a   1.000
_cell.length_b   1.000
_cell.length_c   1.000
_cell.angle_alpha   90.00
_cell.angle_beta   90.00
_cell.angle_gamma   90.00
#
_symmetry.space_group_name_H-M   'P 1'
#
loop_
_entity.id
_entity.type
_entity.pdbx_description
1 polymer ?
#
loop_
_entity_poly.entity_id
_entity_poly.type
_entity_poly.pdbx_seq_one_letter_code
_entity_poly.pdbx_strand_id
1 'polypeptide(L)'
;MRAHRCVSPVQAVMGVMDGKVHKAPPKTEGAEVLMYLERLQHLVPLCPKDRPVTKLELIQSVIDYIYDLEDALGTSDEESSSEEDMDFVESS
;
A
#
# COMPACT_ATOMS: atom_id res chain seq x y z
N MET A 1 31.74 41.49 42.71
CA MET A 1 32.63 40.34 42.35
C MET A 1 32.89 40.41 40.85
N ARG A 2 34.15 40.53 40.44
CA ARG A 2 34.55 40.56 39.02
C ARG A 2 35.45 39.35 38.81
N ALA A 3 34.96 38.35 38.05
CA ALA A 3 35.72 37.13 37.79
C ALA A 3 36.47 37.26 36.46
N HIS A 4 37.75 36.91 36.54
CA HIS A 4 38.77 37.07 35.51
C HIS A 4 38.61 36.07 34.36
N ARG A 5 39.00 36.51 33.16
CA ARG A 5 39.14 35.68 31.96
C ARG A 5 40.13 34.54 32.21
N CYS A 6 39.69 33.31 31.95
CA CYS A 6 40.57 32.18 31.69
C CYS A 6 40.65 31.98 30.17
N VAL A 7 41.83 32.22 29.62
CA VAL A 7 42.26 31.65 28.33
C VAL A 7 43.19 30.50 28.67
N SER A 8 42.86 29.29 28.20
CA SER A 8 43.80 28.18 28.16
C SER A 8 43.50 27.26 26.97
N PRO A 9 44.52 26.76 26.26
CA PRO A 9 44.41 26.18 24.94
C PRO A 9 44.22 24.67 25.05
N VAL A 10 43.18 24.14 24.42
CA VAL A 10 43.09 22.70 24.16
C VAL A 10 43.01 22.51 22.66
N GLN A 11 44.04 21.80 22.19
CA GLN A 11 44.32 21.45 20.81
C GLN A 11 43.08 20.90 20.11
N ALA A 12 42.88 21.36 18.87
CA ALA A 12 41.89 20.81 17.96
C ALA A 12 42.17 19.32 17.73
N VAL A 13 41.36 18.46 18.33
CA VAL A 13 41.17 17.09 17.83
C VAL A 13 40.24 17.19 16.63
N MET A 14 40.84 17.17 15.45
CA MET A 14 40.10 16.92 14.21
C MET A 14 39.58 15.48 14.25
N GLY A 15 38.29 15.30 13.94
CA GLY A 15 37.75 14.00 13.50
C GLY A 15 36.59 13.43 14.31
N VAL A 16 35.47 14.13 14.41
CA VAL A 16 34.17 13.45 14.45
C VAL A 16 33.58 13.61 13.05
N MET A 17 34.08 12.80 12.12
CA MET A 17 33.49 12.70 10.79
C MET A 17 32.18 11.93 10.92
N ASP A 18 31.10 12.68 10.77
CA ASP A 18 29.73 12.30 10.38
C ASP A 18 29.27 10.88 10.69
N GLY A 19 28.30 10.79 11.59
CA GLY A 19 27.53 9.59 11.87
C GLY A 19 26.91 9.05 10.59
N LYS A 20 27.48 7.96 10.08
CA LYS A 20 26.85 7.10 9.08
C LYS A 20 25.62 6.46 9.71
N VAL A 21 24.49 7.17 9.63
CA VAL A 21 23.18 6.55 9.79
C VAL A 21 23.02 5.55 8.65
N HIS A 22 23.29 4.28 8.94
CA HIS A 22 22.87 3.20 8.08
C HIS A 22 21.36 3.30 7.98
N LYS A 23 20.85 3.87 6.88
CA LYS A 23 19.47 3.64 6.47
C LYS A 23 19.31 2.13 6.42
N ALA A 24 18.47 1.59 7.30
CA ALA A 24 18.13 0.18 7.27
C ALA A 24 17.77 -0.19 5.82
N PRO A 25 18.24 -1.34 5.32
CA PRO A 25 17.86 -1.80 4.00
C PRO A 25 16.32 -1.80 3.92
N PRO A 26 15.73 -1.37 2.79
CA PRO A 26 14.29 -1.42 2.64
C PRO A 26 13.84 -2.85 2.96
N LYS A 27 12.99 -2.95 3.98
CA LYS A 27 12.39 -4.18 4.47
C LYS A 27 11.86 -4.96 3.28
N THR A 28 12.10 -6.26 3.26
CA THR A 28 11.71 -7.24 2.24
C THR A 28 10.28 -7.07 1.72
N GLU A 29 9.36 -6.56 2.56
CA GLU A 29 7.99 -6.16 2.20
C GLU A 29 7.92 -5.26 0.95
N GLY A 30 8.90 -4.37 0.74
CA GLY A 30 8.92 -3.46 -0.40
C GLY A 30 9.10 -4.18 -1.75
N ALA A 31 9.81 -5.30 -1.78
CA ALA A 31 10.06 -6.05 -3.01
C ALA A 31 8.83 -6.87 -3.43
N GLU A 32 8.18 -7.54 -2.48
CA GLU A 32 6.94 -8.28 -2.73
C GLU A 32 5.82 -7.36 -3.22
N VAL A 33 5.66 -6.19 -2.58
CA VAL A 33 4.67 -5.20 -3.01
C VAL A 33 4.92 -4.73 -4.45
N LEU A 34 6.19 -4.55 -4.86
CA LEU A 34 6.52 -4.19 -6.24
C LEU A 34 6.17 -5.30 -7.23
N MET A 35 6.42 -6.57 -6.86
CA MET A 35 6.03 -7.73 -7.68
C MET A 35 4.51 -7.81 -7.86
N TYR A 36 3.74 -7.56 -6.81
CA TYR A 36 2.27 -7.55 -6.91
C TYR A 36 1.76 -6.39 -7.79
N LEU A 37 2.37 -5.20 -7.70
CA LEU A 37 2.02 -4.07 -8.57
C LEU A 37 2.33 -4.37 -10.04
N GLU A 38 3.47 -4.99 -10.33
CA GLU A 38 3.82 -5.42 -11.68
C GLU A 38 2.81 -6.45 -12.20
N ARG A 39 2.45 -7.44 -11.37
CA ARG A 39 1.45 -8.45 -11.74
C ARG A 39 0.08 -7.82 -12.03
N LEU A 40 -0.35 -6.85 -11.23
CA LEU A 40 -1.61 -6.13 -11.46
C LEU A 40 -1.60 -5.40 -12.81
N GLN A 41 -0.50 -4.74 -13.17
CA GLN A 41 -0.39 -4.03 -14.47
C GLN A 41 -0.58 -4.97 -15.68
N HIS A 42 -0.25 -6.26 -15.54
CA HIS A 42 -0.45 -7.25 -16.61
C HIS A 42 -1.89 -7.75 -16.70
N LEU A 43 -2.67 -7.68 -15.62
CA LEU A 43 -4.04 -8.19 -15.54
C LEU A 43 -5.10 -7.14 -15.88
N VAL A 44 -4.82 -5.86 -15.63
CA VAL A 44 -5.79 -4.77 -15.82
C VAL A 44 -5.82 -4.34 -17.29
N PRO A 45 -6.99 -4.38 -17.97
CA PRO A 45 -7.15 -3.81 -19.31
C PRO A 45 -6.88 -2.31 -19.29
N LEU A 46 -6.38 -1.75 -20.39
CA LEU A 46 -6.15 -0.30 -20.56
C LEU A 46 -5.06 0.31 -19.66
N CYS A 47 -4.36 -0.46 -18.83
CA CYS A 47 -3.17 0.01 -18.15
C CYS A 47 -2.05 0.32 -19.17
N PRO A 48 -1.53 1.57 -19.22
CA PRO A 48 -0.42 1.92 -20.10
C PRO A 48 0.81 1.06 -19.77
N LYS A 49 1.42 0.46 -20.80
CA LYS A 49 2.63 -0.38 -20.66
C LYS A 49 3.89 0.35 -21.10
N ASP A 50 3.70 1.40 -21.88
CA ASP A 50 4.67 2.23 -22.58
C ASP A 50 5.01 3.52 -21.80
N ARG A 51 4.27 3.83 -20.73
CA ARG A 51 4.58 4.93 -19.81
C ARG A 51 4.53 4.48 -18.34
N PRO A 52 5.27 5.16 -17.45
CA PRO A 52 5.16 4.91 -16.01
C PRO A 52 3.75 5.27 -15.51
N VAL A 53 3.19 4.36 -14.70
CA VAL A 53 1.93 4.53 -13.99
C VAL A 53 2.24 4.66 -12.50
N THR A 54 1.62 5.62 -11.83
CA THR A 54 1.82 5.75 -10.38
C THR A 54 1.09 4.63 -9.64
N LYS A 55 1.54 4.31 -8.42
CA LYS A 55 0.88 3.29 -7.58
C LYS A 55 -0.61 3.59 -7.39
N LEU A 56 -0.97 4.87 -7.22
CA LEU A 56 -2.36 5.27 -7.02
C LEU A 56 -3.21 5.05 -8.27
N GLU A 57 -2.74 5.51 -9.44
CA GLU A 57 -3.45 5.31 -10.71
C GLU A 57 -3.68 3.82 -11.00
N LEU A 58 -2.67 2.98 -10.79
CA LEU A 58 -2.81 1.54 -10.99
C LEU A 58 -3.89 0.96 -10.06
N ILE A 59 -3.88 1.32 -8.78
CA ILE A 59 -4.88 0.83 -7.82
C ILE A 59 -6.28 1.30 -8.21
N GLN A 60 -6.44 2.53 -8.68
CA GLN A 60 -7.73 3.03 -9.17
C GLN A 60 -8.22 2.24 -10.39
N SER A 61 -7.36 2.03 -11.40
CA SER A 61 -7.73 1.23 -12.57
C SER A 61 -8.06 -0.23 -12.24
N VAL A 62 -7.41 -0.82 -11.23
CA VAL A 62 -7.76 -2.16 -10.73
C VAL A 62 -9.17 -2.17 -10.14
N ILE A 63 -9.52 -1.17 -9.33
CA ILE A 63 -10.83 -1.06 -8.70
C ILE A 63 -11.92 -0.95 -9.77
N ASP A 64 -11.72 -0.07 -10.76
CA ASP A 64 -12.66 0.10 -11.87
C ASP A 64 -12.86 -1.21 -12.65
N TYR A 65 -11.76 -1.93 -12.94
CA TYR A 65 -11.84 -3.20 -13.64
C TYR A 65 -12.56 -4.29 -12.85
N ILE A 66 -12.41 -4.33 -11.52
CA ILE A 66 -13.16 -5.27 -10.69
C ILE A 66 -14.65 -4.98 -10.78
N TYR A 67 -15.06 -3.71 -10.67
CA TYR A 67 -16.48 -3.35 -10.82
C TYR A 67 -17.05 -3.67 -12.19
N ASP A 68 -16.29 -3.42 -13.26
CA ASP A 68 -16.69 -3.78 -14.63
C ASP A 68 -16.87 -5.31 -14.78
N LEU A 69 -15.99 -6.10 -14.15
CA LEU A 69 -16.11 -7.56 -14.15
C LEU A 69 -17.31 -8.04 -13.33
N GLU A 70 -17.56 -7.45 -12.17
CA GLU A 70 -18.72 -7.79 -11.33
C GLU A 70 -20.04 -7.49 -12.05
N ASP A 71 -20.14 -6.35 -12.74
CA ASP A 71 -21.30 -5.98 -13.57
C ASP A 71 -21.46 -6.93 -14.77
N ALA A 72 -20.36 -7.22 -15.47
CA ALA A 72 -20.39 -8.13 -16.62
C ALA A 72 -20.72 -9.58 -16.26
N LEU A 73 -20.34 -10.01 -15.06
CA LEU A 73 -20.65 -11.34 -14.53
C LEU A 73 -22.05 -11.41 -13.90
N GLY A 74 -22.69 -10.26 -13.64
CA GLY A 74 -24.04 -10.16 -13.11
C GLY A 74 -24.20 -10.93 -11.80
N THR A 75 -23.64 -10.41 -10.70
CA THR A 75 -23.90 -10.79 -9.29
C THR A 75 -24.56 -12.18 -9.13
N SER A 76 -23.77 -13.25 -9.18
CA SER A 76 -24.24 -14.63 -8.95
C SER A 76 -24.63 -14.89 -7.48
N ASP A 77 -24.75 -13.86 -6.65
CA ASP A 77 -24.99 -13.93 -5.20
C ASP A 77 -26.43 -13.58 -4.78
N GLU A 78 -27.32 -13.20 -5.70
CA GLU A 78 -28.71 -12.84 -5.36
C GLU A 78 -29.70 -14.03 -5.32
N GLU A 79 -29.29 -15.28 -5.57
CA GLU A 79 -30.18 -16.45 -5.49
C GLU A 79 -29.60 -17.64 -4.69
N SER A 80 -29.11 -17.38 -3.47
CA SER A 80 -29.04 -18.43 -2.42
C SER A 80 -29.69 -17.99 -1.11
N SER A 81 -30.80 -17.26 -1.22
CA SER A 81 -31.78 -17.11 -0.15
C SER A 81 -33.15 -17.52 -0.68
N SER A 82 -33.30 -18.81 -1.03
CA SER A 82 -34.63 -19.41 -1.20
C SER A 82 -35.27 -19.51 0.18
N GLU A 83 -35.99 -18.44 0.56
CA GLU A 83 -36.97 -18.41 1.64
C GLU A 83 -38.16 -19.31 1.26
N GLU A 84 -37.98 -20.62 1.30
CA GLU A 84 -39.07 -21.59 1.10
C GLU A 84 -39.23 -22.42 2.38
N ASP A 85 -40.06 -21.93 3.31
CA ASP A 85 -41.11 -22.70 4.00
C ASP A 85 -41.76 -21.81 5.10
N MET A 86 -42.60 -20.87 4.67
CA MET A 86 -43.67 -20.35 5.53
C MET A 86 -44.99 -20.94 5.04
N ASP A 87 -45.26 -22.21 5.39
CA ASP A 87 -46.61 -22.74 5.28
C ASP A 87 -47.36 -22.60 6.62
N PHE A 88 -48.26 -21.63 6.61
CA PHE A 88 -49.34 -21.42 7.55
C PHE A 88 -50.41 -22.51 7.33
N VAL A 89 -50.82 -23.22 8.39
CA VAL A 89 -52.25 -23.50 8.61
C VAL A 89 -52.54 -23.80 10.08
N GLU A 90 -53.18 -22.82 10.70
CA GLU A 90 -54.02 -22.97 11.88
C GLU A 90 -55.18 -23.93 11.55
N SER A 91 -55.35 -25.01 12.31
CA SER A 91 -56.63 -25.75 12.41
C SER A 91 -56.70 -26.57 13.69
N SER A 92 -57.53 -26.03 14.61
CA SER A 92 -58.30 -26.62 15.74
C SER A 92 -57.69 -27.69 16.64
#